data_AF-A0A8T5A389-F1
#
_entry.id   AF-A0A8T5A389-F1
#
_cell.length_a   1.000
_cell.length_b   1.000
_cell.length_c   1.000
_cell.angle_alpha   90.00
_cell.angle_beta   90.00
_cell.angle_gamma   90.00
#
_symmetry.space_group_name_H-M   'P 1'
#
loop_
_entity.id
_entity.type
_entity.pdbx_description
1 polymer ?
#
loop_
_entity_poly.entity_id
_entity_poly.type
_entity_poly.pdbx_seq_one_letter_code
_entity_poly.pdbx_strand_id
1 'polypeptide(L)'
;MGLEEHIAEVARANGWNVELRKRHGSRIQDLILERGGLILVVQVKDLSNPAGPRAVTQTKRDFDEYIRHLLGERLGVTVVPVLISKDISEKARRRALSYGIRYYRPNELEKILK
;
A
#
# COMPACT_ATOMS: atom_id res chain seq x y z
N MET A 1 -24.15 -11.98 4.19
CA MET A 1 -23.16 -11.08 4.79
C MET A 1 -21.79 -11.53 4.35
N GLY A 2 -21.04 -10.66 3.70
CA GLY A 2 -19.67 -10.96 3.27
C GLY A 2 -18.71 -11.03 4.46
N LEU A 3 -17.56 -11.70 4.29
CA LEU A 3 -16.55 -11.79 5.34
C LEU A 3 -16.02 -10.42 5.76
N GLU A 4 -15.87 -9.49 4.81
CA GLU A 4 -15.48 -8.10 5.07
C GLU A 4 -16.49 -7.37 5.96
N GLU A 5 -17.79 -7.54 5.70
CA GLU A 5 -18.87 -6.94 6.48
C GLU A 5 -18.88 -7.49 7.91
N HIS A 6 -18.69 -8.80 8.05
CA HIS A 6 -18.59 -9.44 9.36
C HIS A 6 -17.40 -8.90 10.17
N ILE A 7 -16.20 -8.82 9.57
CA ILE A 7 -15.01 -8.28 10.23
C ILE A 7 -15.24 -6.82 10.63
N ALA A 8 -15.86 -6.03 9.76
CA ALA A 8 -16.20 -4.63 10.05
C ALA A 8 -17.13 -4.50 11.27
N GLU A 9 -18.17 -5.32 11.36
CA GLU A 9 -19.10 -5.32 12.50
C GLU A 9 -18.39 -5.67 13.82
N VAL A 10 -17.58 -6.74 13.81
CA VAL A 10 -16.80 -7.16 14.97
C VAL A 10 -15.83 -6.05 15.41
N ALA A 11 -15.16 -5.40 14.46
CA ALA A 11 -14.25 -4.30 14.75
C ALA A 11 -15.00 -3.11 15.38
N ARG A 12 -16.14 -2.68 14.81
CA ARG A 12 -16.97 -1.60 15.38
C ARG A 12 -17.43 -1.92 16.79
N ALA A 13 -17.91 -3.14 17.04
CA ALA A 13 -18.34 -3.59 18.37
C ALA A 13 -17.22 -3.53 19.42
N ASN A 14 -15.96 -3.60 18.98
CA ASN A 14 -14.76 -3.53 19.83
C ASN A 14 -14.09 -2.14 19.83
N GLY A 15 -14.85 -1.10 19.43
CA GLY A 15 -14.41 0.30 19.52
C GLY A 15 -13.39 0.71 18.45
N TRP A 16 -13.36 0.03 17.31
CA TRP A 16 -12.58 0.47 16.15
C TRP A 16 -13.39 1.38 15.25
N ASN A 17 -12.75 2.43 14.74
CA ASN A 17 -13.26 3.16 13.59
C ASN A 17 -12.99 2.33 12.33
N VAL A 18 -14.00 2.13 11.50
CA VAL A 18 -13.92 1.25 10.32
C VAL A 18 -14.25 2.02 9.06
N GLU A 19 -13.29 2.06 8.14
CA GLU A 19 -13.47 2.56 6.79
C GLU A 19 -13.52 1.37 5.82
N LEU A 20 -14.69 1.17 5.18
CA LEU A 20 -14.84 0.24 4.06
C LEU A 20 -14.38 0.92 2.79
N ARG A 21 -13.29 0.44 2.18
CA ARG A 21 -12.77 1.01 0.94
C ARG A 21 -13.37 0.24 -0.22
N LYS A 22 -14.29 0.87 -0.98
CA LYS A 22 -14.84 0.30 -2.22
C LYS A 22 -14.04 0.77 -3.44
N ARG A 23 -13.85 -0.17 -4.37
CA ARG A 23 -13.02 -0.08 -5.58
C ARG A 23 -13.24 1.19 -6.42
N HIS A 24 -12.16 1.91 -6.74
CA HIS A 24 -11.99 2.67 -7.99
C HIS A 24 -10.83 2.05 -8.79
N GLY A 25 -11.12 1.28 -9.85
CA GLY A 25 -10.09 0.71 -10.73
C GLY A 25 -9.53 -0.67 -10.32
N SER A 26 -8.24 -0.93 -10.55
CA SER A 26 -7.65 -2.29 -10.55
C SER A 26 -7.08 -2.78 -9.20
N ARG A 27 -7.12 -1.96 -8.13
CA ARG A 27 -6.53 -2.28 -6.82
C ARG A 27 -7.50 -1.93 -5.69
N ILE A 28 -7.52 -2.74 -4.64
CA ILE A 28 -8.48 -2.66 -3.53
C ILE A 28 -7.73 -2.94 -2.23
N GLN A 29 -7.86 -2.01 -1.27
CA GLN A 29 -7.81 -2.29 0.16
C GLN A 29 -9.23 -2.65 0.59
N ASP A 30 -9.43 -3.63 1.46
CA ASP A 30 -10.80 -4.03 1.82
C ASP A 30 -11.30 -3.21 3.02
N LEU A 31 -10.45 -3.04 4.05
CA LEU A 31 -10.80 -2.37 5.31
C LEU A 31 -9.62 -1.58 5.87
N ILE A 32 -9.89 -0.38 6.38
CA ILE A 32 -8.98 0.34 7.29
C ILE A 32 -9.62 0.37 8.68
N LEU A 33 -8.87 -0.06 9.69
CA LEU A 33 -9.31 -0.03 11.09
C LEU A 33 -8.41 0.90 11.89
N GLU A 34 -8.98 1.86 12.62
CA GLU A 34 -8.22 2.82 13.43
C GLU A 34 -8.67 2.81 14.90
N ARG A 35 -7.72 2.74 15.84
CA ARG A 35 -7.98 2.85 17.29
C ARG A 35 -6.74 3.34 18.05
N GLY A 36 -6.87 4.46 18.77
CA GLY A 36 -5.84 4.96 19.68
C GLY A 36 -4.46 5.21 19.03
N GLY A 37 -4.44 5.61 17.75
CA GLY A 37 -3.21 5.83 16.97
C GLY A 37 -2.68 4.58 16.24
N LEU A 38 -3.27 3.41 16.44
CA LEU A 38 -2.99 2.21 15.64
C LEU A 38 -3.91 2.18 14.42
N ILE A 39 -3.33 1.98 13.25
CA ILE A 39 -4.07 1.77 11.99
C ILE A 39 -3.71 0.40 11.41
N LEU A 40 -4.74 -0.39 11.09
CA LEU A 40 -4.62 -1.67 10.41
C LEU A 40 -5.12 -1.53 8.98
N VAL A 41 -4.25 -1.80 8.02
CA VAL A 41 -4.62 -1.95 6.61
C VAL A 41 -4.92 -3.43 6.38
N VAL A 42 -6.19 -3.77 6.23
CA VAL A 42 -6.66 -5.15 6.24
C VAL A 42 -7.05 -5.57 4.83
N GLN A 43 -6.42 -6.65 4.37
CA GLN A 43 -6.82 -7.39 3.18
C GLN A 43 -7.54 -8.66 3.64
N VAL A 44 -8.77 -8.82 3.17
CA VAL A 44 -9.57 -10.02 3.34
C VAL A 44 -9.41 -10.87 2.08
N LYS A 45 -9.22 -12.17 2.29
CA LYS A 45 -9.19 -13.16 1.22
C LYS A 45 -10.18 -14.26 1.54
N ASP A 46 -10.74 -14.87 0.50
CA ASP A 46 -11.54 -16.08 0.63
C ASP A 46 -10.77 -17.13 1.46
N LEU A 47 -11.47 -17.71 2.44
CA LEU A 47 -10.95 -18.69 3.39
C LEU A 47 -10.88 -20.10 2.80
N SER A 48 -11.39 -20.32 1.58
CA SER A 48 -11.38 -21.61 0.90
C SER A 48 -9.97 -22.18 0.67
N ASN A 49 -8.93 -21.32 0.65
CA ASN A 49 -7.54 -21.73 0.41
C ASN A 49 -6.57 -20.94 1.30
N PRO A 50 -5.45 -21.56 1.72
CA PRO A 50 -4.37 -20.83 2.40
C PRO A 50 -3.87 -19.62 1.58
N ALA A 51 -3.49 -18.56 2.30
CA ALA A 51 -2.92 -17.38 1.67
C ALA A 51 -1.51 -17.68 1.11
N GLY A 52 -1.37 -17.69 -0.22
CA GLY A 52 -0.07 -17.81 -0.88
C GLY A 52 0.75 -16.49 -0.88
N PRO A 53 2.02 -16.53 -1.32
CA PRO A 53 2.93 -15.36 -1.31
C PRO A 53 2.41 -14.12 -2.06
N ARG A 54 1.54 -14.32 -3.07
CA ARG A 54 0.89 -13.23 -3.79
C ARG A 54 -0.03 -12.41 -2.89
N ALA A 55 -0.71 -13.03 -1.94
CA ALA A 55 -1.56 -12.32 -0.98
C ALA A 55 -0.71 -11.40 -0.10
N VAL A 56 0.41 -11.91 0.43
CA VAL A 56 1.38 -11.11 1.21
C VAL A 56 1.90 -9.92 0.40
N THR A 57 2.26 -10.14 -0.88
CA THR A 57 2.74 -9.07 -1.76
C THR A 57 1.67 -8.02 -2.03
N GLN A 58 0.41 -8.44 -2.15
CA GLN A 58 -0.72 -7.55 -2.35
C GLN A 58 -0.95 -6.69 -1.09
N THR A 59 -1.06 -7.31 0.08
CA THR A 59 -1.21 -6.61 1.37
C THR A 59 -0.10 -5.57 1.60
N LYS A 60 1.15 -5.88 1.24
CA LYS A 60 2.24 -4.90 1.34
C LYS A 60 2.05 -3.69 0.42
N ARG A 61 1.56 -3.90 -0.81
CA ARG A 61 1.28 -2.82 -1.76
C ARG A 61 0.13 -1.95 -1.27
N ASP A 62 -0.89 -2.59 -0.72
CA ASP A 62 -2.07 -1.91 -0.17
C ASP A 62 -1.68 -1.05 1.04
N PHE A 63 -0.82 -1.58 1.92
CA PHE A 63 -0.21 -0.80 3.00
C PHE A 63 0.59 0.40 2.47
N ASP A 64 1.47 0.20 1.48
CA ASP A 64 2.27 1.30 0.92
C ASP A 64 1.41 2.39 0.28
N GLU A 65 0.30 2.01 -0.37
CA GLU A 65 -0.67 2.94 -0.93
C GLU A 65 -1.39 3.73 0.16
N TYR A 66 -1.80 3.07 1.24
CA TYR A 66 -2.41 3.75 2.38
C TYR A 66 -1.46 4.75 3.04
N ILE A 67 -0.19 4.40 3.22
CA ILE A 67 0.83 5.33 3.75
C ILE A 67 0.98 6.54 2.84
N ARG A 68 1.04 6.36 1.51
CA ARG A 68 1.11 7.50 0.57
C ARG A 68 -0.11 8.40 0.68
N HIS A 69 -1.30 7.81 0.80
CA HIS A 69 -2.53 8.56 0.99
C HIS A 69 -2.53 9.33 2.32
N LEU A 70 -2.09 8.73 3.43
CA LEU A 70 -1.94 9.42 4.71
C LEU A 70 -0.95 10.59 4.60
N LEU A 71 0.21 10.38 4.00
CA LEU A 71 1.23 11.42 3.84
C LEU A 71 0.73 12.56 2.94
N GLY A 72 0.03 12.23 1.86
CA GLY A 72 -0.52 13.20 0.93
C GLY A 72 -1.68 13.99 1.53
N GLU A 73 -2.68 13.33 2.10
CA GLU A 73 -3.89 13.99 2.59
C GLU A 73 -3.73 14.62 3.96
N ARG A 74 -3.05 13.96 4.89
CA ARG A 74 -2.90 14.49 6.27
C ARG A 74 -1.72 15.45 6.39
N LEU A 75 -0.62 15.20 5.69
CA LEU A 75 0.60 16.01 5.82
C LEU A 75 0.87 16.91 4.61
N GLY A 76 0.18 16.72 3.48
CA GLY A 76 0.46 17.48 2.25
C GLY A 76 1.82 17.14 1.63
N VAL A 77 2.41 15.99 1.97
CA VAL A 77 3.75 15.60 1.54
C VAL A 77 3.68 14.44 0.57
N THR A 78 4.43 14.54 -0.53
CA THR A 78 4.66 13.40 -1.43
C THR A 78 6.03 12.80 -1.14
N VAL A 79 6.04 11.53 -0.67
CA VAL A 79 7.28 10.77 -0.48
C VAL A 79 7.48 9.83 -1.66
N VAL A 80 8.61 9.97 -2.34
CA VAL A 80 8.97 9.16 -3.51
C VAL A 80 10.23 8.36 -3.21
N PRO A 81 10.19 7.02 -3.26
CA PRO A 81 11.39 6.22 -3.11
C PRO A 81 12.27 6.34 -4.35
N VAL A 82 13.56 6.58 -4.14
CA VAL A 82 14.57 6.78 -5.19
C VAL A 82 15.70 5.77 -5.03
N LEU A 83 16.04 5.08 -6.12
CA LEU A 83 17.20 4.20 -6.23
C LEU A 83 18.24 4.88 -7.13
N ILE A 84 19.47 4.96 -6.65
CA ILE A 84 20.60 5.52 -7.40
C ILE A 84 21.62 4.40 -7.62
N SER A 85 22.02 4.20 -8.88
CA SER A 85 23.11 3.30 -9.24
C SER A 85 23.68 3.71 -10.60
N LYS A 86 24.88 3.25 -10.93
CA LYS A 86 25.46 3.44 -12.27
C LYS A 86 24.58 2.80 -13.34
N ASP A 87 24.07 1.60 -13.06
CA ASP A 87 23.21 0.83 -13.95
C ASP A 87 22.14 0.05 -13.17
N ILE A 88 21.11 -0.40 -13.89
CA ILE A 88 20.04 -1.24 -13.37
C ILE A 88 19.72 -2.35 -14.39
N SER A 89 19.58 -3.58 -13.92
CA SER A 89 19.19 -4.70 -14.78
C SER A 89 17.70 -4.62 -15.17
N GLU A 90 17.31 -5.22 -16.29
CA GLU A 90 15.92 -5.24 -16.76
C GLU A 90 14.94 -5.88 -15.76
N LYS A 91 15.40 -6.92 -15.04
CA LYS A 91 14.60 -7.55 -13.97
C LYS A 91 14.40 -6.59 -12.80
N ALA A 92 15.45 -5.88 -12.39
CA ALA A 92 15.38 -4.90 -11.32
C ALA A 92 14.53 -3.68 -11.73
N ARG A 93 14.65 -3.20 -12.98
CA ARG A 93 13.85 -2.10 -13.54
C ARG A 93 12.35 -2.41 -13.49
N ARG A 94 11.94 -3.60 -13.93
CA ARG A 94 10.55 -4.07 -13.83
C ARG A 94 10.06 -4.11 -12.39
N ARG A 95 10.90 -4.58 -11.46
CA ARG A 95 10.56 -4.63 -10.04
C ARG A 95 10.43 -3.24 -9.42
N ALA A 96 11.36 -2.33 -9.71
CA ALA A 96 11.34 -0.94 -9.26
C ALA A 96 10.05 -0.23 -9.72
N LEU A 97 9.69 -0.38 -11.00
CA LEU A 97 8.43 0.16 -11.53
C LEU A 97 7.22 -0.38 -10.77
N SER A 98 7.19 -1.69 -10.47
CA SER A 98 6.08 -2.31 -9.73
C SER A 98 5.89 -1.80 -8.29
N TYR A 99 6.93 -1.21 -7.71
CA TYR A 99 6.89 -0.58 -6.38
C TYR A 99 6.80 0.95 -6.44
N GLY A 100 6.83 1.56 -7.63
CA GLY A 100 6.86 3.01 -7.80
C GLY A 100 8.19 3.66 -7.42
N ILE A 101 9.30 2.91 -7.49
CA ILE A 101 10.65 3.41 -7.23
C ILE A 101 11.15 4.14 -8.47
N ARG A 102 11.60 5.39 -8.31
CA ARG A 102 12.30 6.13 -9.37
C ARG A 102 13.77 5.72 -9.38
N TYR A 103 14.30 5.49 -10.57
CA TYR A 103 15.70 5.19 -10.77
C TYR A 103 16.39 6.37 -11.44
N TYR A 104 17.57 6.71 -10.93
CA TYR A 104 18.45 7.69 -11.56
C TYR A 104 19.90 7.19 -11.55
N ARG A 105 20.64 7.52 -12.60
CA ARG A 105 22.09 7.59 -12.51
C ARG A 105 22.50 8.82 -11.68
N PRO A 106 23.69 8.83 -11.06
CA PRO A 106 24.14 9.97 -10.25
C PRO A 106 24.04 11.32 -11.00
N ASN A 107 24.51 11.36 -12.24
CA ASN A 107 24.46 12.56 -13.09
C ASN A 107 23.04 12.97 -13.52
N GLU A 108 22.08 12.04 -13.55
CA GLU A 108 20.67 12.35 -13.83
C GLU A 108 20.01 12.95 -12.59
N LEU A 109 20.33 12.41 -11.41
CA LEU A 109 19.83 12.94 -10.15
C LEU A 109 20.33 14.37 -9.91
N GLU A 110 21.62 14.63 -10.14
CA GLU A 110 22.21 15.97 -10.01
C GLU A 110 21.47 17.03 -10.86
N LYS A 111 20.92 16.64 -12.01
CA LYS A 111 20.17 17.56 -12.89
C LYS A 111 18.78 17.89 -12.34
N ILE A 112 18.14 16.98 -11.62
CA ILE A 112 16.79 17.20 -11.07
C ILE A 112 16.80 17.82 -9.67
N LEU A 113 17.96 17.85 -9.01
CA LEU A 113 18.16 18.50 -7.72
C LEU A 113 18.57 19.97 -7.84
N LYS A 114 18.80 20.45 -9.07
CA LYS A 114 19.03 21.87 -9.40
C LYS A 114 17.73 22.48 -9.89
#